data_AF-A0A9P4T950-F1
#
_entry.id   AF-A0A9P4T950-F1
#
_cell.length_a   1.000
_cell.length_b   1.000
_cell.length_c   1.000
_cell.angle_alpha   90.00
_cell.angle_beta   90.00
_cell.angle_gamma   90.00
#
_symmetry.space_group_name_H-M   'P 1'
#
loop_
_entity.id
_entity.type
_entity.pdbx_description
1 polymer ?
#
loop_
_entity_poly.entity_id
_entity_poly.type
_entity_poly.pdbx_seq_one_letter_code
_entity_poly.pdbx_strand_id
1 'polypeptide(L)'
;MDWLKTEYGSRLERQVESARKQVLKSQKPDHSADYNKNRPQAVSNFRDTWLKAMCSQLYYTLPRELRDMVYRYFVHGQRRLMTYSYDQHDIDEPGRLKLLNSPFHKQMAYWDKEVVGIHMFHEMVEAWYKCAVFKFEFMFDGDMYDYIGRDRWALGIVPATLIKQVTIMLSFNYDVEPCSAAQPSSPGSTARRHMHPTDSRRLDR
;
A
#
# COMPACT_ATOMS: atom_id res chain seq x y z
N MET A 1 8.41 -30.64 18.43
CA MET A 1 8.55 -29.23 18.00
C MET A 1 9.95 -28.68 18.24
N ASP A 2 10.67 -29.10 19.30
CA ASP A 2 12.02 -28.56 19.57
C ASP A 2 13.09 -28.98 18.56
N TRP A 3 13.01 -30.20 18.00
CA TRP A 3 13.99 -30.66 17.01
C TRP A 3 14.04 -29.81 15.73
N LEU A 4 12.90 -29.26 15.29
CA LEU A 4 12.82 -28.36 14.14
C LEU A 4 13.56 -27.04 14.40
N LYS A 5 13.55 -26.54 15.64
CA LYS A 5 14.30 -25.33 16.02
C LYS A 5 15.80 -25.59 15.97
N THR A 6 16.24 -26.75 16.46
CA THR A 6 17.66 -27.11 16.53
C THR A 6 18.25 -27.36 15.14
N GLU A 7 17.54 -28.10 14.28
CA GLU A 7 18.03 -28.45 12.95
C GLU A 7 18.00 -27.26 11.99
N TYR A 8 16.90 -26.48 12.01
CA TYR A 8 16.77 -25.29 11.16
C TYR A 8 17.80 -24.22 11.54
N GLY A 9 17.98 -23.97 12.84
CA GLY A 9 19.00 -23.04 13.33
C GLY A 9 20.41 -23.44 12.91
N SER A 10 20.78 -24.71 13.12
CA SER A 10 22.10 -25.25 12.75
C SER A 10 22.40 -25.16 11.26
N ARG A 11 21.38 -25.26 10.39
CA ARG A 11 21.52 -25.12 8.94
C ARG A 11 21.75 -23.66 8.53
N LEU A 12 20.99 -22.75 9.13
CA LEU A 12 21.09 -21.31 8.89
C LEU A 12 22.45 -20.77 9.31
N GLU A 13 22.94 -21.14 10.48
CA GLU A 13 24.25 -20.72 10.98
C GLU A 13 25.38 -21.14 10.03
N ARG A 14 25.31 -22.38 9.51
CA ARG A 14 26.26 -22.86 8.50
C ARG A 14 26.21 -22.04 7.21
N GLN A 15 25.02 -21.62 6.77
CA GLN A 15 24.87 -20.77 5.58
C GLN A 15 25.43 -19.36 5.81
N VAL A 16 25.13 -18.75 6.96
CA VAL A 16 25.65 -17.42 7.34
C VAL A 16 27.18 -17.45 7.41
N GLU A 17 27.76 -18.46 8.06
CA GLU A 17 29.22 -18.59 8.20
C GLU A 17 29.89 -18.86 6.83
N SER A 18 29.27 -19.67 5.97
CA SER A 18 29.74 -19.88 4.61
C SER A 18 29.73 -18.58 3.79
N ALA A 19 28.64 -17.82 3.84
CA ALA A 19 28.50 -16.55 3.13
C ALA A 19 29.49 -15.50 3.68
N ARG A 20 29.70 -15.46 5.00
CA ARG A 20 30.71 -14.60 5.65
C ARG A 20 32.11 -14.89 5.13
N LYS A 21 32.51 -16.17 5.06
CA LYS A 21 33.81 -16.59 4.51
C LYS A 21 33.98 -16.20 3.05
N GLN A 22 32.93 -16.25 2.24
CA GLN A 22 32.97 -15.77 0.86
C GLN A 22 33.27 -14.26 0.79
N VAL A 23 32.57 -13.45 1.58
CA VAL A 23 32.82 -11.99 1.65
C VAL A 23 34.25 -11.68 2.09
N LEU A 24 34.79 -12.37 3.10
CA LEU A 24 36.18 -12.17 3.53
C LEU A 24 37.19 -12.56 2.44
N LYS A 25 36.96 -13.65 1.69
CA LYS A 25 37.81 -14.03 0.54
C LYS A 25 37.75 -12.96 -0.54
N SER A 26 36.57 -12.41 -0.81
CA SER A 26 36.31 -11.28 -1.70
C SER A 26 36.68 -9.90 -1.11
N GLN A 27 37.49 -9.85 -0.04
CA GLN A 27 38.10 -8.61 0.48
C GLN A 27 39.63 -8.58 0.32
N LYS A 28 40.27 -9.67 -0.12
CA LYS A 28 41.69 -9.62 -0.47
C LYS A 28 41.90 -8.68 -1.67
N PRO A 29 42.76 -7.65 -1.56
CA PRO A 29 42.96 -6.65 -2.60
C PRO A 29 43.77 -7.26 -3.74
N ASP A 30 43.12 -8.03 -4.61
CA ASP A 30 43.64 -8.23 -5.96
C ASP A 30 43.26 -6.99 -6.76
N HIS A 31 44.27 -6.22 -7.19
CA HIS A 31 44.14 -5.01 -8.02
C HIS A 31 43.62 -5.31 -9.45
N SER A 32 42.99 -6.46 -9.67
CA SER A 32 42.34 -6.84 -10.91
C SER A 32 41.05 -6.02 -11.13
N ALA A 33 40.94 -5.39 -12.28
CA ALA A 33 39.78 -4.57 -12.67
C ALA A 33 38.43 -5.34 -12.64
N ASP A 34 38.45 -6.68 -12.71
CA ASP A 34 37.25 -7.52 -12.64
C ASP A 34 36.70 -7.69 -11.21
N TYR A 35 37.51 -7.48 -10.18
CA TYR A 35 37.11 -7.66 -8.79
C TYR A 35 35.98 -6.71 -8.35
N ASN A 36 35.94 -5.51 -8.91
CA ASN A 36 34.97 -4.49 -8.54
C ASN A 36 33.56 -4.79 -9.09
N LYS A 37 33.45 -5.65 -10.13
CA LYS A 37 32.17 -5.95 -10.81
C LYS A 37 31.30 -6.94 -10.03
N ASN A 38 31.91 -7.85 -9.26
CA ASN A 38 31.20 -8.93 -8.53
C ASN A 38 30.95 -8.63 -7.05
N ARG A 39 31.63 -7.63 -6.48
CA ARG A 39 31.48 -7.22 -5.08
C ARG A 39 30.03 -6.85 -4.69
N PRO A 40 29.24 -6.14 -5.52
CA PRO A 40 27.86 -5.81 -5.17
C PRO A 40 26.98 -7.05 -4.98
N GLN A 41 27.16 -8.09 -5.81
CA GLN A 41 26.35 -9.30 -5.75
C GLN A 41 26.67 -10.14 -4.51
N ALA A 42 27.95 -10.33 -4.19
CA ALA A 42 28.36 -11.08 -3.00
C ALA A 42 27.87 -10.40 -1.71
N VAL A 43 27.92 -9.06 -1.65
CA VAL A 43 27.40 -8.28 -0.51
C VAL A 43 25.88 -8.39 -0.41
N SER A 44 25.15 -8.32 -1.54
CA SER A 44 23.69 -8.51 -1.55
C SER A 44 23.32 -9.91 -1.05
N ASN A 45 23.95 -10.96 -1.60
CA ASN A 45 23.68 -12.34 -1.21
C ASN A 45 23.94 -12.58 0.29
N PHE A 46 25.04 -12.03 0.82
CA PHE A 46 25.34 -12.12 2.25
C PHE A 46 24.29 -11.41 3.09
N ARG A 47 23.92 -10.18 2.71
CA ARG A 47 22.86 -9.40 3.38
C ARG A 47 21.56 -10.18 3.41
N ASP A 48 21.11 -10.70 2.28
CA ASP A 48 19.80 -11.37 2.17
C ASP A 48 19.80 -12.69 2.95
N THR A 49 20.90 -13.44 2.92
CA THR A 49 21.08 -14.67 3.73
C THR A 49 21.05 -14.36 5.22
N TRP A 50 21.74 -13.31 5.66
CA TRP A 50 21.80 -12.91 7.06
C TRP A 50 20.45 -12.37 7.57
N LEU A 51 19.78 -11.53 6.77
CA LEU A 51 18.43 -11.03 7.10
C LEU A 51 17.44 -12.18 7.24
N LYS A 52 17.46 -13.13 6.30
CA LYS A 52 16.64 -14.34 6.39
C LYS A 52 16.91 -15.15 7.65
N ALA A 53 18.19 -15.25 8.02
CA ALA A 53 18.59 -15.96 9.22
C ALA A 53 18.03 -15.30 10.49
N MET A 54 18.19 -13.97 10.59
CA MET A 54 17.65 -13.19 11.70
C MET A 54 16.12 -13.23 11.78
N CYS A 55 15.44 -13.05 10.64
CA CYS A 55 13.97 -13.10 10.56
C CYS A 55 13.44 -14.45 11.05
N SER A 56 14.08 -15.55 10.62
CA SER A 56 13.70 -16.88 11.07
C SER A 56 13.94 -17.06 12.57
N GLN A 57 15.09 -16.61 13.08
CA GLN A 57 15.40 -16.69 14.50
C GLN A 57 14.39 -15.90 15.34
N LEU A 58 14.06 -14.67 14.92
CA LEU A 58 13.03 -13.85 15.55
C LEU A 58 11.68 -14.57 15.56
N TYR A 59 11.27 -15.15 14.43
CA TYR A 59 10.02 -15.87 14.27
C TYR A 59 9.90 -17.06 15.22
N TYR A 60 10.93 -17.92 15.29
CA TYR A 60 10.88 -19.16 16.08
C TYR A 60 11.22 -18.99 17.57
N THR A 61 11.89 -17.89 17.93
CA THR A 61 12.33 -17.65 19.31
C THR A 61 11.28 -16.86 20.10
N LEU A 62 10.70 -15.82 19.51
CA LEU A 62 9.74 -14.98 20.21
C LEU A 62 8.33 -15.58 20.12
N PRO A 63 7.50 -15.49 21.17
CA PRO A 63 6.07 -15.77 21.09
C PRO A 63 5.35 -14.72 20.22
N ARG A 64 4.15 -15.07 19.73
CA ARG A 64 3.38 -14.27 18.76
C ARG A 64 3.16 -12.84 19.23
N GLU A 65 2.86 -12.65 20.50
CA GLU A 65 2.54 -11.36 21.12
C GLU A 65 3.74 -10.41 21.10
N LEU A 66 4.94 -10.94 21.40
CA LEU A 66 6.18 -10.16 21.32
C LEU A 66 6.56 -9.86 19.87
N ARG A 67 6.32 -10.78 18.94
CA ARG A 67 6.50 -10.51 17.51
C ARG A 67 5.58 -9.40 17.02
N ASP A 68 4.30 -9.40 17.42
CA ASP A 68 3.35 -8.33 17.10
C ASP A 68 3.81 -6.97 17.65
N MET A 69 4.40 -6.92 18.85
CA MET A 69 5.01 -5.69 19.36
C MET A 69 6.19 -5.24 18.49
N VAL A 70 7.06 -6.15 18.08
CA VAL A 70 8.19 -5.83 17.21
C VAL A 70 7.73 -5.37 15.82
N TYR A 71 6.76 -6.05 15.21
CA TYR A 71 6.18 -5.67 13.91
C TYR A 71 5.53 -4.30 13.97
N ARG A 72 4.92 -3.92 15.10
CA ARG A 72 4.44 -2.55 15.28
C ARG A 72 5.56 -1.55 15.05
N TYR A 73 6.78 -1.74 15.53
CA TYR A 73 7.87 -0.79 15.26
C TYR A 73 8.27 -0.73 13.78
N PHE A 74 8.32 -1.88 13.11
CA PHE A 74 8.65 -1.95 11.67
C PHE A 74 7.57 -1.31 10.80
N VAL A 75 6.30 -1.41 11.21
CA VAL A 75 5.15 -0.97 10.42
C VAL A 75 4.65 0.43 10.83
N HIS A 76 4.65 0.79 12.12
CA HIS A 76 4.23 2.13 12.61
C HIS A 76 5.20 3.24 12.24
N GLY A 77 6.50 2.95 12.02
CA GLY A 77 7.43 3.94 11.47
C GLY A 77 6.94 4.53 10.14
N GLN A 78 5.98 3.85 9.52
CA GLN A 78 5.21 4.30 8.39
C GLN A 78 3.77 4.64 8.82
N ARG A 79 3.60 5.68 9.65
CA ARG A 79 2.32 6.42 9.81
C ARG A 79 1.96 7.06 8.47
N ARG A 80 1.66 6.23 7.49
CA ARG A 80 1.33 6.62 6.14
C ARG A 80 -0.17 6.73 6.14
N LEU A 81 -0.64 7.97 6.10
CA LEU A 81 -1.91 8.24 5.49
C LEU A 81 -1.85 7.59 4.11
N MET A 82 -2.59 6.50 3.96
CA MET A 82 -3.00 6.06 2.64
C MET A 82 -4.06 7.04 2.19
N THR A 83 -3.64 8.23 1.76
CA THR A 83 -4.52 9.18 1.10
C THR A 83 -4.66 8.72 -0.34
N TYR A 84 -5.83 8.22 -0.67
CA TYR A 84 -6.23 8.01 -2.04
C TYR A 84 -7.00 9.25 -2.46
N SER A 85 -6.31 10.14 -3.17
CA SER A 85 -6.94 11.28 -3.82
C SER A 85 -7.11 10.90 -5.29
N TYR A 86 -8.35 10.94 -5.79
CA TYR A 86 -8.63 10.93 -7.22
C TYR A 86 -8.15 12.27 -7.78
N ASP A 87 -6.86 12.38 -8.12
CA ASP A 87 -6.41 13.50 -8.94
C ASP A 87 -6.74 13.13 -10.39
N GLN A 88 -7.71 13.82 -10.99
CA GLN A 88 -8.22 13.55 -12.34
C GLN A 88 -7.15 13.79 -13.43
N HIS A 89 -5.94 14.23 -13.05
CA HIS A 89 -4.85 14.59 -13.96
C HIS A 89 -3.71 13.56 -14.06
N ASP A 90 -3.72 12.48 -13.26
CA ASP A 90 -2.71 11.40 -13.35
C ASP A 90 -3.42 10.03 -13.33
N ILE A 91 -3.88 9.58 -14.50
CA ILE A 91 -4.37 8.21 -14.70
C ILE A 91 -3.16 7.27 -14.77
N ASP A 92 -2.53 7.03 -13.63
CA ASP A 92 -1.79 5.79 -13.41
C ASP A 92 -2.75 4.78 -12.78
N GLU A 93 -2.82 3.59 -13.36
CA GLU A 93 -3.72 2.45 -13.07
C GLU A 93 -4.37 2.44 -11.66
N PRO A 94 -5.72 2.28 -11.58
CA PRO A 94 -6.41 2.09 -10.31
C PRO A 94 -5.85 0.86 -9.60
N GLY A 95 -5.10 1.08 -8.51
CA GLY A 95 -4.42 0.01 -7.77
C GLY A 95 -2.95 0.28 -7.45
N ARG A 96 -2.30 1.23 -8.13
CA ARG A 96 -0.94 1.64 -7.75
C ARG A 96 -0.99 2.58 -6.54
N LEU A 97 -0.88 2.03 -5.34
CA LEU A 97 -0.40 2.83 -4.20
C LEU A 97 0.85 3.58 -4.67
N LYS A 98 0.82 4.93 -4.68
CA LYS A 98 2.03 5.76 -4.80
C LYS A 98 3.10 5.38 -3.76
N LEU A 99 2.73 4.65 -2.72
CA LEU A 99 3.66 4.02 -1.79
C LEU A 99 4.54 2.96 -2.48
N LEU A 100 4.00 1.98 -3.21
CA LEU A 100 4.80 0.87 -3.75
C LEU A 100 5.79 1.26 -4.88
N ASN A 101 5.51 2.32 -5.62
CA ASN A 101 6.40 2.82 -6.68
C ASN A 101 7.36 3.92 -6.23
N SER A 102 7.26 4.35 -4.97
CA SER A 102 8.30 5.17 -4.38
C SER A 102 9.62 4.38 -4.44
N PRO A 103 10.73 4.92 -4.96
CA PRO A 103 12.02 4.24 -5.01
C PRO A 103 12.49 3.76 -3.61
N PHE A 104 11.93 4.35 -2.55
CA PHE A 104 12.12 3.94 -1.16
C PHE A 104 11.52 2.56 -0.81
N HIS A 105 10.54 2.03 -1.55
CA HIS A 105 9.96 0.71 -1.29
C HIS A 105 10.74 -0.44 -1.90
N LYS A 106 11.33 -0.24 -3.10
CA LYS A 106 12.34 -1.17 -3.64
C LYS A 106 13.54 -1.33 -2.71
N GLN A 107 13.76 -0.40 -1.78
CA GLN A 107 14.86 -0.43 -0.82
C GLN A 107 14.53 -1.16 0.49
N MET A 108 13.26 -1.53 0.72
CA MET A 108 12.85 -2.14 1.99
C MET A 108 12.76 -3.66 1.88
N ALA A 109 13.94 -4.30 1.86
CA ALA A 109 14.12 -5.75 1.81
C ALA A 109 13.28 -6.54 2.84
N TYR A 110 12.80 -5.89 3.90
CA TYR A 110 11.95 -6.51 4.91
C TYR A 110 10.49 -6.76 4.46
N TRP A 111 10.06 -6.25 3.30
CA TRP A 111 8.78 -6.63 2.67
C TRP A 111 8.93 -7.73 1.61
N ASP A 112 10.15 -8.23 1.39
CA ASP A 112 10.36 -9.34 0.48
C ASP A 112 10.14 -10.67 1.21
N LYS A 113 9.09 -11.41 0.82
CA LYS A 113 8.75 -12.71 1.38
C LYS A 113 9.86 -13.76 1.21
N GLU A 114 10.72 -13.62 0.20
CA GLU A 114 11.85 -14.53 -0.01
C GLU A 114 12.97 -14.30 1.00
N VAL A 115 13.12 -13.04 1.45
CA VAL A 115 14.07 -12.61 2.47
C VAL A 115 13.54 -12.92 3.86
N VAL A 116 12.34 -12.42 4.24
CA VAL A 116 11.84 -12.59 5.62
C VAL A 116 11.23 -13.97 5.90
N GLY A 117 10.84 -14.69 4.85
CA GLY A 117 10.13 -15.97 4.94
C GLY A 117 8.61 -15.80 5.02
N ILE A 118 7.87 -16.73 4.42
CA ILE A 118 6.42 -16.61 4.20
C ILE A 118 5.61 -16.45 5.49
N HIS A 119 6.00 -17.12 6.58
CA HIS A 119 5.25 -17.04 7.84
C HIS A 119 5.42 -15.69 8.54
N MET A 120 6.65 -15.19 8.65
CA MET A 120 6.90 -13.85 9.19
C MET A 120 6.28 -12.78 8.30
N PHE A 121 6.36 -12.95 6.98
CA PHE A 121 5.71 -12.07 6.01
C PHE A 121 4.19 -11.98 6.24
N HIS A 122 3.52 -13.13 6.40
CA HIS A 122 2.08 -13.18 6.70
C HIS A 122 1.74 -12.40 7.98
N GLU A 123 2.51 -12.63 9.04
CA GLU A 123 2.33 -11.94 10.31
C GLU A 123 2.58 -10.43 10.23
N MET A 124 3.57 -10.01 9.45
CA MET A 124 3.86 -8.60 9.20
C MET A 124 2.74 -7.91 8.40
N VAL A 125 2.16 -8.61 7.42
CA VAL A 125 1.00 -8.12 6.66
C VAL A 125 -0.22 -7.96 7.59
N GLU A 126 -0.49 -8.93 8.47
CA GLU A 126 -1.55 -8.78 9.46
C GLU A 126 -1.30 -7.58 10.39
N ALA A 127 -0.07 -7.44 10.89
CA ALA A 127 0.31 -6.33 11.74
C ALA A 127 0.13 -5.00 11.01
N TRP A 128 0.41 -4.95 9.71
CA TRP A 128 0.16 -3.78 8.86
C TRP A 128 -1.31 -3.41 8.81
N TYR A 129 -2.20 -4.34 8.51
CA TYR A 129 -3.65 -4.06 8.51
C TYR A 129 -4.14 -3.61 9.90
N LYS A 130 -3.65 -4.22 10.97
CA LYS A 130 -4.02 -3.88 12.37
C LYS A 130 -3.55 -2.48 12.79
N CYS A 131 -2.49 -1.97 12.17
CA CYS A 131 -1.80 -0.74 12.60
C CYS A 131 -2.00 0.44 11.66
N ALA A 132 -2.31 0.18 10.38
CA ALA A 132 -2.48 1.22 9.39
C ALA A 132 -3.76 2.02 9.64
N VAL A 133 -3.71 3.31 9.28
CA VAL A 133 -4.87 4.19 9.23
C VAL A 133 -5.26 4.34 7.77
N PHE A 134 -6.43 3.83 7.40
CA PHE A 134 -6.93 3.88 6.03
C PHE A 134 -7.72 5.16 5.83
N LYS A 135 -7.29 6.03 4.92
CA LYS A 135 -7.94 7.31 4.66
C LYS A 135 -8.56 7.33 3.27
N PHE A 136 -9.87 7.35 3.20
CA PHE A 136 -10.62 7.42 1.96
C PHE A 136 -11.06 8.87 1.76
N GLU A 137 -10.46 9.56 0.80
CA GLU A 137 -10.84 10.92 0.41
C GLU A 137 -11.52 10.86 -0.96
N PHE A 138 -12.65 11.56 -1.13
CA PHE A 138 -13.33 11.69 -2.43
C PHE A 138 -13.78 10.36 -3.08
N MET A 139 -13.76 9.23 -2.36
CA MET A 139 -14.23 7.96 -2.90
C MET A 139 -15.74 7.86 -2.83
N PHE A 140 -16.36 7.92 -4.00
CA PHE A 140 -17.69 7.41 -4.26
C PHE A 140 -17.52 6.26 -5.25
N ASP A 141 -18.12 5.12 -4.95
CA ASP A 141 -18.16 3.87 -5.74
C ASP A 141 -17.09 2.82 -5.44
N GLY A 142 -17.55 1.63 -4.97
CA GLY A 142 -16.92 0.30 -5.07
C GLY A 142 -15.53 0.06 -4.46
N ASP A 143 -14.60 0.97 -4.68
CA ASP A 143 -13.17 0.81 -4.43
C ASP A 143 -12.86 0.59 -2.96
N MET A 144 -13.56 1.29 -2.05
CA MET A 144 -13.40 1.06 -0.61
C MET A 144 -13.69 -0.40 -0.25
N TYR A 145 -14.75 -1.00 -0.81
CA TYR A 145 -15.10 -2.39 -0.58
C TYR A 145 -14.06 -3.34 -1.18
N ASP A 146 -13.54 -3.03 -2.36
CA ASP A 146 -12.45 -3.79 -2.95
C ASP A 146 -11.19 -3.72 -2.09
N TYR A 147 -10.83 -2.57 -1.53
CA TYR A 147 -9.62 -2.43 -0.70
C TYR A 147 -9.74 -3.11 0.67
N ILE A 148 -10.91 -3.04 1.29
CA ILE A 148 -11.17 -3.62 2.60
C ILE A 148 -11.49 -5.12 2.46
N GLY A 149 -12.07 -5.54 1.33
CA GLY A 149 -12.50 -6.91 1.08
C GLY A 149 -11.46 -7.78 0.38
N ARG A 150 -10.60 -7.21 -0.48
CA ARG A 150 -9.65 -7.98 -1.29
C ARG A 150 -8.32 -8.19 -0.56
N ASP A 151 -7.91 -9.45 -0.52
CA ASP A 151 -6.56 -9.80 -0.09
C ASP A 151 -5.53 -9.43 -1.15
N ARG A 152 -4.95 -8.23 -1.01
CA ARG A 152 -3.93 -7.71 -1.92
C ARG A 152 -2.65 -8.54 -1.96
N TRP A 153 -2.38 -9.35 -0.94
CA TRP A 153 -1.14 -10.11 -0.80
C TRP A 153 -1.31 -11.58 -1.22
N ALA A 154 -2.55 -12.01 -1.52
CA ALA A 154 -2.90 -13.38 -1.87
C ALA A 154 -2.41 -14.40 -0.81
N LEU A 155 -2.61 -14.06 0.46
CA LEU A 155 -2.24 -14.83 1.64
C LEU A 155 -3.43 -15.57 2.31
N GLY A 156 -4.65 -15.36 1.82
CA GLY A 156 -5.89 -15.82 2.46
C GLY A 156 -6.34 -14.92 3.62
N ILE A 157 -5.86 -13.68 3.70
CA ILE A 157 -6.20 -12.73 4.76
C ILE A 157 -7.51 -12.01 4.41
N VAL A 158 -8.41 -11.85 5.38
CA VAL A 158 -9.64 -11.04 5.21
C VAL A 158 -9.39 -9.66 5.84
N PRO A 159 -9.01 -8.62 5.05
CA PRO A 159 -8.52 -7.37 5.62
C PRO A 159 -9.53 -6.66 6.52
N ALA A 160 -10.82 -6.70 6.14
CA ALA A 160 -11.94 -6.17 6.92
C ALA A 160 -11.93 -6.58 8.39
N THR A 161 -11.44 -7.79 8.70
CA THR A 161 -11.39 -8.31 10.08
C THR A 161 -10.21 -7.78 10.89
N LEU A 162 -9.19 -7.24 10.22
CA LEU A 162 -7.94 -6.78 10.84
C LEU A 162 -7.87 -5.27 10.95
N ILE A 163 -8.50 -4.53 10.03
CA ILE A 163 -8.47 -3.07 9.99
C ILE A 163 -9.16 -2.51 11.23
N LYS A 164 -8.44 -1.64 11.96
CA LYS A 164 -8.94 -1.01 13.19
C LYS A 164 -9.31 0.46 13.04
N GLN A 165 -8.76 1.15 12.05
CA GLN A 165 -8.91 2.59 11.90
C GLN A 165 -9.14 2.95 10.44
N VAL A 166 -10.32 3.53 10.19
CA VAL A 166 -10.74 4.04 8.88
C VAL A 166 -11.20 5.48 9.05
N THR A 167 -10.68 6.37 8.21
CA THR A 167 -11.06 7.77 8.13
C THR A 167 -11.68 8.00 6.76
N ILE A 168 -12.94 8.43 6.72
CA ILE A 168 -13.65 8.75 5.48
C ILE A 168 -13.83 10.27 5.44
N MET A 169 -13.32 10.91 4.40
CA MET A 169 -13.53 12.32 4.13
C MET A 169 -14.58 12.48 3.05
N LEU A 170 -15.72 13.05 3.45
CA LEU A 170 -16.81 13.39 2.54
C LEU A 170 -16.62 14.86 2.13
N SER A 171 -16.39 15.09 0.84
CA SER A 171 -16.46 16.43 0.26
C SER A 171 -17.82 16.62 -0.37
N PHE A 172 -18.62 17.51 0.19
CA PHE A 172 -19.85 17.94 -0.46
C PHE A 172 -19.52 19.22 -1.23
N ASN A 173 -19.50 19.12 -2.56
CA ASN A 173 -19.64 20.31 -3.38
C ASN A 173 -21.11 20.72 -3.26
N TYR A 174 -21.42 21.51 -2.24
CA TYR A 174 -22.67 22.24 -2.25
C TYR A 174 -22.51 23.29 -3.34
N ASP A 175 -23.08 23.00 -4.51
CA ASP A 175 -23.61 24.06 -5.37
C ASP A 175 -24.70 24.73 -4.55
N VAL A 176 -24.27 25.59 -3.61
CA VAL A 176 -25.15 26.59 -3.04
C VAL A 176 -25.44 27.47 -4.23
N GLU A 177 -26.48 27.13 -4.99
CA GLU A 177 -27.07 28.09 -5.91
C GLU A 177 -27.25 29.34 -5.06
N PRO A 178 -26.55 30.44 -5.37
CA PRO A 178 -26.68 31.66 -4.58
C PRO A 178 -28.16 31.95 -4.62
N CYS A 179 -28.82 31.82 -3.47
CA CYS A 179 -30.27 31.95 -3.34
C CYS A 179 -30.61 33.21 -4.09
N SER A 180 -31.15 33.06 -5.31
CA SER A 180 -31.28 34.15 -6.25
C SER A 180 -32.14 35.13 -5.50
N ALA A 181 -31.50 36.18 -4.98
CA ALA A 181 -32.17 37.17 -4.15
C ALA A 181 -33.21 37.71 -5.10
N ALA A 182 -34.46 37.29 -4.87
CA ALA A 182 -35.57 37.52 -5.78
C ALA A 182 -35.47 38.98 -6.16
N GLN A 183 -35.06 39.26 -7.41
CA GLN A 183 -35.03 40.63 -7.87
C GLN A 183 -36.47 41.10 -7.66
N PRO A 184 -36.70 42.14 -6.85
CA PRO A 184 -38.04 42.64 -6.63
C PRO A 184 -38.58 42.93 -8.02
N SER A 185 -39.57 42.14 -8.43
CA SER A 185 -40.22 42.29 -9.72
C SER A 185 -40.72 43.73 -9.77
N SER A 186 -40.06 44.57 -10.56
CA SER A 186 -40.52 45.92 -10.83
C SER A 186 -41.98 45.82 -11.29
N PRO A 187 -42.94 46.41 -10.55
CA PRO A 187 -44.32 46.43 -10.99
C PRO A 187 -44.45 47.51 -12.08
N GLY A 188 -44.64 47.06 -13.32
CA GLY A 188 -44.97 47.92 -14.48
C GLY A 188 -44.04 47.67 -15.66
N SER A 189 -44.48 47.54 -16.91
CA SER A 189 -45.75 47.93 -17.51
C SER A 189 -45.86 47.28 -18.90
N THR A 190 -46.95 46.54 -19.11
CA THR A 190 -47.75 46.45 -20.34
C THR A 190 -47.03 46.47 -21.70
N ALA A 191 -46.50 45.32 -22.14
CA ALA A 191 -46.22 45.07 -23.56
C ALA A 191 -47.40 44.31 -24.20
N ARG A 192 -48.08 45.02 -25.10
CA ARG A 192 -49.17 44.60 -26.00
C ARG A 192 -49.02 43.17 -26.53
N ARG A 193 -50.06 42.35 -26.32
CA ARG A 193 -50.32 41.12 -27.09
C ARG A 193 -50.56 41.49 -28.55
N HIS A 194 -49.65 41.09 -29.44
CA HIS A 194 -50.03 40.82 -30.82
C HIS A 194 -50.43 39.35 -30.92
N MET A 195 -51.75 39.12 -31.00
CA MET A 195 -52.31 37.86 -31.50
C MET A 195 -51.88 37.70 -32.95
N HIS A 196 -51.17 36.61 -33.26
CA HIS A 196 -51.13 36.09 -34.62
C HIS A 196 -51.97 34.80 -34.67
N PRO A 197 -52.94 34.70 -35.58
CA PRO A 197 -53.85 33.58 -35.67
C PRO A 197 -53.19 32.39 -36.38
N THR A 198 -53.54 31.19 -35.89
CA THR A 198 -53.71 29.92 -36.61
C THR A 198 -52.86 29.66 -37.85
N ASP A 199 -52.11 28.56 -37.83
CA ASP A 199 -52.32 27.59 -38.90
C ASP A 199 -52.18 26.15 -38.40
N SER A 200 -53.11 25.34 -38.88
CA SER A 200 -53.44 23.98 -38.52
C SER A 200 -53.13 23.10 -39.72
N ARG A 201 -52.25 22.10 -39.58
CA ARG A 201 -52.02 20.96 -40.50
C ARG A 201 -50.82 20.17 -39.96
N ARG A 202 -50.72 18.84 -40.04
CA ARG A 202 -51.61 17.74 -40.43
C ARG A 202 -50.88 16.50 -39.90
N LEU A 203 -51.61 15.58 -39.28
CA LEU A 203 -51.17 14.19 -39.11
C LEU A 203 -51.24 13.49 -40.46
N ASP A 204 -50.19 12.75 -40.81
CA ASP A 204 -50.21 11.53 -41.64
C ASP A 204 -48.99 10.71 -41.15
N ARG A 205 -49.24 9.63 -40.41
CA ARG A 205 -49.19 8.21 -40.83
C ARG A 205 -47.77 7.66 -40.95
#